data_AF-A0A8J2J2Y6-F1
#
_entry.id   AF-A0A8J2J2Y6-F1
#
_cell.length_a   1.000
_cell.length_b   1.000
_cell.length_c   1.000
_cell.angle_alpha   90.00
_cell.angle_beta   90.00
_cell.angle_gamma   90.00
#
_symmetry.space_group_name_H-M   'P 1'
#
loop_
_entity.id
_entity.type
_entity.pdbx_description
1 polymer ?
#
loop_
_entity_poly.entity_id
_entity_poly.type
_entity_poly.pdbx_seq_one_letter_code
_entity_poly.pdbx_strand_id
1 'polypeptide(L)' 'MINFLNQARATTLNKVHIVGFSLGAHVAGLAGEHVYRSWLDKILRITGLDPAGPFFQTGDIGR' A
#
# COMPACT_ATOMS: atom_id res chain seq x y z
N MET A 1 -4.86 2.11 -11.43
CA MET A 1 -4.33 0.90 -12.11
C MET A 1 -4.86 -0.40 -11.49
N ILE A 2 -4.62 -0.68 -10.19
CA ILE A 2 -5.07 -1.94 -9.56
C ILE A 2 -6.59 -2.16 -9.72
N ASN A 3 -7.40 -1.14 -9.46
CA ASN A 3 -8.86 -1.20 -9.67
C ASN A 3 -9.22 -1.57 -11.11
N PHE A 4 -8.53 -1.02 -12.11
CA PHE A 4 -8.78 -1.34 -13.51
C PHE A 4 -8.45 -2.80 -13.82
N LEU A 5 -7.30 -3.32 -13.37
CA LEU A 5 -6.91 -4.70 -13.59
C LEU A 5 -7.86 -5.70 -12.91
N ASN A 6 -8.35 -5.35 -11.71
CA ASN A 6 -9.35 -6.15 -11.00
C ASN A 6 -10.71 -6.12 -11.74
N GLN A 7 -11.14 -4.94 -12.20
CA GLN A 7 -12.40 -4.78 -12.94
C GLN A 7 -12.39 -5.49 -14.30
N ALA A 8 -11.28 -5.41 -15.03
CA ALA A 8 -11.08 -6.11 -16.30
C ALA A 8 -10.88 -7.63 -16.12
N ARG A 9 -10.93 -8.15 -14.88
CA ARG A 9 -10.66 -9.55 -14.53
C ARG A 9 -9.29 -10.06 -15.00
N ALA A 10 -8.34 -9.15 -15.20
CA ALA A 10 -6.97 -9.48 -15.58
C ALA A 10 -6.15 -9.97 -14.37
N THR A 11 -6.55 -9.60 -13.15
CA THR A 11 -5.98 -10.09 -11.90
C THR A 11 -7.01 -10.08 -10.77
N THR A 12 -6.67 -10.64 -9.63
CA THR A 12 -7.47 -10.63 -8.39
C THR A 12 -6.61 -10.03 -7.27
N LEU A 13 -7.24 -9.38 -6.28
CA LEU A 13 -6.51 -8.65 -5.22
C LEU A 13 -5.57 -9.55 -4.40
N ASN A 14 -5.88 -10.83 -4.27
CA ASN A 14 -5.03 -11.83 -3.61
C ASN A 14 -3.75 -12.19 -4.39
N LYS A 15 -3.66 -11.84 -5.67
CA LYS A 15 -2.48 -12.06 -6.53
C LYS A 15 -1.59 -10.81 -6.63
N VAL A 16 -1.96 -9.72 -5.95
CA VAL A 16 -1.22 -8.47 -5.94
C VAL A 16 -0.37 -8.40 -4.68
N HIS A 17 0.90 -8.06 -4.85
CA HIS A 17 1.82 -7.70 -3.77
C HIS A 17 2.44 -6.35 -4.13
N ILE A 18 2.22 -5.34 -3.28
CA ILE A 18 2.82 -4.02 -3.47
C ILE A 18 4.13 -3.95 -2.70
N VAL A 19 5.20 -3.49 -3.35
CA VAL A 19 6.48 -3.20 -2.72
C VAL A 19 6.78 -1.72 -2.93
N GLY A 20 7.09 -1.01 -1.84
CA GLY A 20 7.42 0.41 -1.88
C GLY A 20 8.69 0.71 -1.11
N PHE A 21 9.59 1.51 -1.68
CA PHE A 21 10.86 1.91 -1.06
C PHE A 21 10.81 3.37 -0.60
N SER A 22 11.36 3.69 0.57
CA SER A 22 11.40 5.05 1.12
C SER A 22 10.00 5.68 1.21
N LEU A 23 9.75 6.82 0.58
CA LEU A 23 8.42 7.44 0.49
C LEU A 23 7.40 6.50 -0.18
N GLY A 24 7.86 5.65 -1.10
CA GLY A 24 7.04 4.67 -1.80
C GLY A 24 6.41 3.63 -0.87
N ALA A 25 6.98 3.38 0.32
CA ALA A 25 6.37 2.50 1.31
C ALA A 25 5.03 3.06 1.82
N HIS A 26 4.95 4.38 2.04
CA HIS A 26 3.71 5.05 2.45
C HIS A 26 2.72 5.14 1.29
N VAL A 27 3.20 5.42 0.07
CA VAL A 27 2.37 5.38 -1.14
C VAL A 27 1.76 3.99 -1.34
N ALA A 28 2.53 2.92 -1.09
CA ALA A 28 2.05 1.55 -1.15
C ALA A 28 0.93 1.30 -0.12
N GLY A 29 1.06 1.81 1.10
CA GLY A 29 0.01 1.77 2.12
C GLY A 29 -1.26 2.50 1.68
N LEU A 30 -1.13 3.73 1.20
CA LEU A 30 -2.25 4.54 0.69
C LEU A 30 -2.94 3.88 -0.51
N ALA A 31 -2.18 3.22 -1.39
CA ALA A 31 -2.74 2.46 -2.50
C ALA A 31 -3.57 1.26 -2.01
N GLY A 32 -3.10 0.55 -0.98
CA GLY A 32 -3.84 -0.53 -0.34
C GLY A 32 -5.15 -0.05 0.31
N GLU A 33 -5.10 1.09 1.00
CA GLU A 33 -6.30 1.72 1.57
C GLU A 33 -7.32 2.10 0.49
N HIS A 34 -6.85 2.73 -0.60
CA HIS A 34 -7.71 3.13 -1.71
C HIS A 34 -8.40 1.93 -2.37
N VAL A 35 -7.69 0.82 -2.54
CA VAL A 35 -8.25 -0.44 -3.06
C VAL A 35 -9.30 -0.99 -2.11
N TYR A 36 -9.03 -1.02 -0.81
CA TYR A 36 -10.01 -1.46 0.19
C TYR A 36 -11.30 -0.63 0.16
N ARG A 37 -11.18 0.70 0.06
CA ARG A 37 -12.35 1.58 -0.06
C ARG A 37 -13.14 1.36 -1.35
N SER A 38 -12.47 0.97 -2.44
CA SER A 38 -13.09 0.78 -3.76
C SER A 38 -13.79 -0.57 -3.90
N TRP A 39 -13.27 -1.62 -3.27
CA TRP A 39 -13.71 -3.01 -3.49
C TRP A 39 -14.24 -3.71 -2.24
N LEU A 40 -14.13 -3.08 -1.07
CA LEU A 40 -14.39 -3.70 0.24
C LEU A 40 -13.58 -4.98 0.47
N ASP A 41 -12.43 -5.09 -0.20
CA ASP A 41 -11.53 -6.24 -0.15
C ASP A 41 -10.06 -5.76 -0.15
N LYS A 42 -9.16 -6.56 0.43
CA LYS A 42 -7.80 -6.15 0.78
C LYS A 42 -6.76 -6.78 -0.15
N ILE A 43 -5.70 -6.02 -0.40
CA ILE A 43 -4.45 -6.58 -0.92
C ILE A 43 -3.79 -7.36 0.22
N LEU A 44 -3.48 -8.63 -0.02
CA LEU A 44 -2.98 -9.52 1.03
C LEU A 44 -1.59 -9.16 1.55
N ARG A 45 -0.77 -8.51 0.72
CA ARG A 45 0.60 -8.18 1.10
C ARG A 45 1.04 -6.82 0.56
N ILE A 46 1.60 -6.03 1.47
CA ILE A 46 2.32 -4.78 1.18
C ILE A 46 3.67 -4.86 1.92
N THR A 47 4.77 -4.55 1.23
CA THR A 47 6.11 -4.52 1.82
C THR A 47 6.70 -3.13 1.67
N GLY A 48 6.97 -2.47 2.80
CA GLY A 48 7.75 -1.24 2.86
C GLY A 48 9.23 -1.56 3.05
N LEU A 49 10.07 -1.18 2.09
CA LEU A 49 11.52 -1.28 2.16
C LEU A 49 12.06 0.07 2.64
N ASP A 50 12.61 0.10 3.86
CA ASP A 50 13.12 1.32 4.50
C ASP A 50 12.16 2.52 4.41
N PRO A 51 10.96 2.45 5.04
CA PRO A 51 9.96 3.51 4.92
C PRO A 51 10.49 4.87 5.35
N ALA A 52 10.17 5.93 4.60
CA ALA A 52 10.61 7.29 4.94
C ALA A 52 10.17 7.67 6.37
N GLY A 53 11.12 8.10 7.19
CA GLY A 53 10.90 8.52 8.57
C GLY A 53 10.34 9.95 8.72
N PRO A 54 10.96 10.99 8.11
CA PRO A 54 10.51 12.36 8.26
C PRO A 54 9.05 12.54 7.86
N PHE A 55 8.27 13.26 8.66
CA PHE A 55 6.83 13.51 8.48
C PHE A 55 5.89 12.29 8.65
N PHE A 56 6.42 11.07 8.80
CA PHE A 56 5.62 9.86 9.01
C PHE A 56 5.85 9.20 10.37
N GLN A 57 6.98 9.49 11.03
CA GLN A 57 7.22 9.11 12.41
C GLN A 57 6.58 10.15 13.33
N THR A 58 5.51 9.78 14.04
CA THR A 58 4.97 10.59 15.13
C THR A 58 5.78 10.33 16.40
N GLY A 59 6.93 10.99 16.50
CA GLY A 59 7.67 11.19 17.75
C GLY A 59 8.48 10.01 18.28
N ASP A 60 9.77 9.98 17.94
CA ASP A 60 10.80 9.78 18.97
C ASP A 60 11.43 11.15 19.28
N ILE A 61 10.69 11.93 20.07
CA ILE A 61 11.29 12.96 20.92
C ILE A 61 11.74 12.28 22.22
N GLY A 62 12.78 11.44 22.13
CA GLY A 62 13.54 10.90 23.26
C GLY A 62 12.75 10.10 24.31
N ARG A 63 12.52 8.80 24.06
CA ARG A 63 12.34 7.80 25.12
C ARG A 63 13.38 6.71 25.00
#